data_AF-A0A3D3MTL4-F1
#
_entry.id   AF-A0A3D3MTL4-F1
#
_cell.length_a   1.000
_cell.length_b   1.000
_cell.length_c   1.000
_cell.angle_alpha   90.00
_cell.angle_beta   90.00
_cell.angle_gamma   90.00
#
_symmetry.space_group_name_H-M   'P 1'
#
loop_
_entity.id
_entity.type
_entity.pdbx_description
1 polymer ?
#
loop_
_entity_poly.entity_id
_entity_poly.type
_entity_poly.pdbx_seq_one_letter_code
_entity_poly.pdbx_strand_id
1 'polypeptide(L)'
;IFLPIYFFTLIAAYKYGIVAGMLTAVLSPVINAALFGMPAPAVLPSILIKSIFLAGIAATVAKRYHAVSIPLLILVVLSYQVGGCLIESALTGSLAAGFQDFKMGIPGMLLQTIGGWALIKFVLNK
;
A
#
# COMPACT_ATOMS: atom_id res chain seq x y z
N ILE A 1 -2.40 4.02 11.98
CA ILE A 1 -1.12 4.76 11.91
C ILE A 1 -0.82 5.03 10.43
N PHE A 2 -0.42 6.25 10.08
CA PHE A 2 -0.05 6.60 8.71
C PHE A 2 1.37 6.09 8.43
N LEU A 3 1.51 5.04 7.62
CA LEU A 3 2.83 4.61 7.14
C LEU A 3 3.02 5.14 5.71
N PRO A 4 3.97 6.07 5.47
CA PRO A 4 4.26 6.60 4.14
C PRO A 4 4.64 5.52 3.12
N ILE A 5 5.07 4.35 3.59
CA ILE A 5 5.45 3.21 2.75
C ILE A 5 4.39 2.83 1.72
N TYR A 6 3.10 2.80 2.09
CA TYR A 6 2.03 2.38 1.18
C TYR A 6 1.84 3.39 0.06
N PHE A 7 1.99 4.69 0.38
CA PHE A 7 1.96 5.76 -0.59
C PHE A 7 3.05 5.60 -1.66
N PHE A 8 4.30 5.46 -1.22
CA PHE A 8 5.44 5.30 -2.13
C PHE A 8 5.39 3.98 -2.89
N THR A 9 4.94 2.90 -2.25
CA THR A 9 4.76 1.59 -2.90
C THR A 9 3.73 1.67 -4.01
N LEU A 10 2.59 2.33 -3.78
CA LEU A 10 1.58 2.58 -4.81
C LEU A 10 2.20 3.33 -5.99
N ILE A 11 2.87 4.46 -5.75
CA ILE A 11 3.44 5.28 -6.82
C ILE A 11 4.50 4.50 -7.60
N ALA A 12 5.39 3.81 -6.89
CA ALA A 12 6.46 3.02 -7.50
C ALA A 12 5.88 1.92 -8.40
N ALA A 13 4.92 1.16 -7.88
CA ALA A 13 4.26 0.08 -8.61
C ALA A 13 3.46 0.58 -9.82
N TYR A 14 2.76 1.70 -9.66
CA TYR A 14 1.86 2.22 -10.69
C TYR A 14 2.61 2.89 -11.84
N LYS A 15 3.68 3.66 -11.55
CA LYS A 15 4.43 4.40 -12.59
C LYS A 15 5.58 3.58 -13.17
N TYR A 16 6.32 2.85 -12.34
CA TYR A 16 7.54 2.15 -12.74
C TYR A 16 7.38 0.63 -12.81
N GLY A 17 6.16 0.13 -12.57
CA GLY A 17 5.80 -1.28 -12.74
C GLY A 17 6.13 -2.16 -11.52
N ILE A 18 5.87 -3.46 -11.70
CA ILE A 18 5.89 -4.45 -10.62
C ILE A 18 7.25 -4.55 -9.92
N VAL A 19 8.36 -4.47 -10.64
CA VAL A 19 9.71 -4.61 -10.08
C VAL A 19 9.99 -3.47 -9.09
N ALA A 20 9.78 -2.23 -9.50
CA ALA A 20 9.97 -1.07 -8.65
C ALA A 20 9.00 -1.06 -7.45
N GLY A 21 7.75 -1.45 -7.68
CA GLY A 21 6.75 -1.63 -6.62
C GLY A 21 7.18 -2.64 -5.56
N MET A 22 7.60 -3.84 -5.99
CA MET A 22 8.04 -4.91 -5.09
C MET A 22 9.31 -4.53 -4.32
N LEU A 23 10.28 -3.91 -5.00
CA LEU A 23 11.49 -3.41 -4.34
C LEU A 23 11.14 -2.39 -3.25
N THR A 24 10.24 -1.45 -3.54
CA THR A 24 9.80 -0.45 -2.56
C THR A 24 9.06 -1.11 -1.40
N ALA A 25 8.16 -2.06 -1.70
CA ALA A 25 7.38 -2.79 -0.70
C ALA A 25 8.23 -3.59 0.30
N VAL A 26 9.38 -4.10 -0.14
CA VAL A 26 10.25 -4.96 0.69
C VAL A 26 11.40 -4.18 1.31
N LEU A 27 12.09 -3.34 0.53
CA LEU A 27 13.27 -2.62 1.02
C LEU A 27 12.89 -1.49 1.96
N SER A 28 11.81 -0.75 1.69
CA SER A 28 11.40 0.36 2.57
C SER A 28 11.17 -0.07 4.03
N PRO A 29 10.36 -1.10 4.34
CA PRO A 29 10.11 -1.49 5.73
C PRO A 29 11.31 -2.23 6.35
N VAL A 30 12.06 -3.01 5.57
CA VAL A 30 13.23 -3.76 6.07
C VAL A 30 14.37 -2.81 6.42
N ILE A 31 14.71 -1.88 5.54
CA ILE A 31 15.77 -0.89 5.80
C ILE A 31 15.34 0.01 6.97
N ASN A 32 14.08 0.43 7.02
CA ASN A 32 13.59 1.25 8.13
C ASN A 32 13.67 0.50 9.47
N ALA A 33 13.30 -0.79 9.50
CA ALA A 33 13.42 -1.62 10.68
C ALA A 33 14.88 -1.83 11.11
N ALA A 34 15.78 -2.05 10.14
CA ALA A 34 17.20 -2.26 10.41
C ALA A 34 17.91 -0.99 10.94
N LEU A 35 17.57 0.18 10.39
CA LEU A 35 18.22 1.44 10.75
C LEU A 35 17.63 2.10 12.00
N PHE A 36 16.32 1.98 12.21
CA PHE A 36 15.61 2.74 13.25
C PHE A 36 14.90 1.85 14.27
N GLY A 37 14.97 0.53 14.14
CA GLY A 37 14.27 -0.42 15.02
C GLY A 37 12.75 -0.40 14.88
N MET A 38 12.21 0.28 13.86
CA MET A 38 10.77 0.40 13.59
C MET A 38 10.46 0.04 12.13
N PRO A 39 9.40 -0.70 11.81
CA PRO A 39 8.41 -1.28 12.71
C PRO A 39 8.99 -2.41 13.58
N ALA A 40 8.36 -2.67 14.72
CA ALA A 40 8.74 -3.76 15.60
C ALA A 40 8.75 -5.10 14.81
N PRO A 41 9.69 -6.03 15.10
CA PRO A 41 9.81 -7.29 14.37
C PRO A 41 8.52 -8.11 14.30
N ALA A 42 7.65 -8.01 15.32
CA ALA A 42 6.35 -8.69 15.35
C ALA A 42 5.34 -8.15 14.33
N VAL A 43 5.42 -6.87 13.95
CA VAL A 43 4.48 -6.22 13.02
C VAL A 43 5.03 -6.19 11.58
N LEU A 44 6.34 -6.36 11.43
CA LEU A 44 7.03 -6.33 10.15
C LEU A 44 6.44 -7.34 9.11
N PRO A 45 6.10 -8.60 9.47
CA PRO A 45 5.48 -9.52 8.52
C PRO A 45 4.13 -9.02 7.98
N SER A 46 3.26 -8.47 8.83
CA SER A 46 1.96 -7.92 8.40
C SER A 46 2.15 -6.75 7.41
N ILE A 47 3.11 -5.86 7.70
CA ILE A 47 3.42 -4.71 6.82
C ILE A 47 3.98 -5.16 5.48
N LEU A 48 4.88 -6.13 5.48
CA LEU A 48 5.46 -6.68 4.24
C LEU A 48 4.39 -7.31 3.36
N ILE A 49 3.51 -8.14 3.94
CA ILE A 49 2.43 -8.79 3.20
C ILE A 49 1.49 -7.75 2.60
N LYS A 50 1.04 -6.77 3.39
CA LYS A 50 0.18 -5.68 2.90
C LYS A 50 0.86 -4.87 1.78
N SER A 51 2.15 -4.58 1.93
CA SER A 51 2.92 -3.80 0.94
C SER A 51 3.12 -4.56 -0.37
N ILE A 52 3.47 -5.84 -0.31
CA ILE A 52 3.63 -6.70 -1.49
C ILE A 52 2.29 -6.84 -2.22
N PHE A 53 1.20 -7.04 -1.47
CA PHE A 53 -0.13 -7.16 -2.03
C PHE A 53 -0.57 -5.87 -2.73
N LEU A 54 -0.33 -4.72 -2.10
CA LEU A 54 -0.55 -3.40 -2.69
C LEU A 54 0.26 -3.22 -3.98
N ALA A 55 1.57 -3.53 -3.97
CA ALA A 55 2.42 -3.42 -5.15
C ALA A 55 1.90 -4.28 -6.30
N GLY A 56 1.49 -5.52 -6.01
CA GLY A 56 0.91 -6.45 -6.98
C GLY A 56 -0.36 -5.92 -7.64
N ILE A 57 -1.32 -5.44 -6.84
CA ILE A 57 -2.59 -4.90 -7.35
C ILE A 57 -2.32 -3.61 -8.14
N ALA A 58 -1.53 -2.69 -7.60
CA ALA A 58 -1.21 -1.43 -8.23
C ALA A 58 -0.56 -1.61 -9.62
N ALA A 59 0.46 -2.46 -9.71
CA ALA A 59 1.14 -2.74 -10.97
C ALA A 59 0.23 -3.46 -11.98
N THR A 60 -0.63 -4.37 -11.51
CA THR A 60 -1.59 -5.07 -12.38
C THR A 60 -2.63 -4.11 -12.95
N VAL A 61 -3.19 -3.24 -12.11
CA VAL A 61 -4.16 -2.22 -12.55
C VAL A 61 -3.51 -1.24 -13.51
N ALA A 62 -2.31 -0.74 -13.19
CA ALA A 62 -1.57 0.16 -14.09
C ALA A 62 -1.30 -0.48 -15.46
N LYS A 63 -0.87 -1.74 -15.48
CA LYS A 63 -0.60 -2.48 -16.73
C LYS A 63 -1.87 -2.77 -17.53
N ARG A 64 -3.03 -2.95 -16.89
CA ARG A 64 -4.27 -3.29 -17.58
C ARG A 64 -4.98 -2.07 -18.16
N TYR A 65 -4.99 -0.95 -17.45
CA TYR A 65 -5.78 0.22 -17.82
C TYR A 65 -4.96 1.32 -18.49
N HIS A 66 -3.61 1.30 -18.38
CA HIS A 66 -2.70 2.27 -18.99
C HIS A 66 -3.02 3.76 -18.70
N ALA A 67 -3.83 4.02 -17.67
CA ALA A 67 -4.34 5.34 -17.34
C ALA A 67 -4.44 5.49 -15.83
N VAL A 68 -4.23 6.70 -15.33
CA VAL A 68 -4.30 7.01 -13.91
C VAL A 68 -5.59 7.78 -13.65
N SER A 69 -6.52 7.19 -12.91
CA SER A 69 -7.77 7.82 -12.52
C SER A 69 -8.07 7.59 -11.05
N ILE A 70 -8.82 8.51 -10.44
CA ILE A 70 -9.24 8.38 -9.03
C ILE A 70 -9.99 7.05 -8.81
N PRO A 71 -10.95 6.62 -9.67
CA PRO A 71 -11.61 5.33 -9.49
C PRO A 71 -10.66 4.13 -9.51
N LEU A 72 -9.64 4.14 -10.38
CA LEU A 72 -8.65 3.05 -10.43
C LEU A 72 -7.79 3.00 -9.17
N LEU A 73 -7.43 4.16 -8.61
CA LEU A 73 -6.68 4.21 -7.35
C LEU A 73 -7.54 3.82 -6.16
N ILE A 74 -8.82 4.21 -6.13
CA ILE A 74 -9.79 3.71 -5.13
C ILE A 74 -9.87 2.19 -5.21
N LEU A 75 -9.99 1.62 -6.41
CA LEU A 75 -10.03 0.17 -6.60
C LEU A 75 -8.79 -0.48 -5.99
N VAL A 76 -7.59 -0.01 -6.34
CA VAL A 76 -6.33 -0.54 -5.80
C VAL A 76 -6.30 -0.44 -4.27
N VAL A 77 -6.64 0.73 -3.73
CA VAL A 77 -6.58 1.04 -2.30
C VAL A 77 -7.57 0.19 -1.50
N LEU A 78 -8.81 0.08 -1.96
CA LEU A 78 -9.81 -0.76 -1.32
C LEU A 78 -9.49 -2.24 -1.45
N SER A 79 -9.00 -2.71 -2.60
CA SER A 79 -8.63 -4.11 -2.78
C SER A 79 -7.54 -4.54 -1.80
N TYR A 80 -6.47 -3.75 -1.64
CA TYR A 80 -5.45 -4.11 -0.66
C TYR A 80 -5.94 -3.95 0.78
N GLN A 81 -6.80 -2.96 1.09
CA GLN A 81 -7.27 -2.76 2.45
C GLN A 81 -8.24 -3.87 2.90
N VAL A 82 -9.12 -4.34 1.99
CA VAL A 82 -9.99 -5.49 2.27
C VAL A 82 -9.14 -6.75 2.46
N GLY A 83 -8.17 -7.01 1.57
CA GLY A 83 -7.24 -8.13 1.75
C GLY A 83 -6.42 -8.03 3.04
N GLY A 84 -5.92 -6.84 3.35
CA GLY A 84 -5.19 -6.55 4.57
C GLY A 84 -6.02 -6.74 5.84
N CYS A 85 -7.31 -6.37 5.81
CA CYS A 85 -8.24 -6.61 6.90
C CYS A 85 -8.47 -8.11 7.13
N LEU A 86 -8.63 -8.90 6.06
CA LEU A 86 -8.77 -10.36 6.15
C LEU A 86 -7.50 -11.01 6.71
N ILE A 87 -6.32 -10.57 6.25
CA ILE A 87 -5.02 -11.06 6.73
C ILE A 87 -4.84 -10.72 8.20
N GLU A 88 -5.12 -9.47 8.60
CA GLU A 88 -5.03 -9.04 10.00
C GLU A 88 -5.98 -9.83 10.90
N SER A 89 -7.21 -10.05 10.44
CA SER A 89 -8.21 -10.84 11.15
C SER A 89 -7.78 -12.30 11.31
N ALA A 90 -7.14 -12.88 10.29
CA ALA A 90 -6.60 -14.24 10.33
C ALA A 90 -5.40 -14.36 11.28
N LEU A 91 -4.51 -13.36 11.31
CA LEU A 91 -3.34 -13.33 12.18
C LEU A 91 -3.70 -13.09 13.65
N THR A 92 -4.71 -12.25 13.92
CA THR A 92 -5.12 -11.88 15.29
C THR A 92 -6.26 -12.76 15.82
N GLY A 93 -6.92 -13.54 14.97
CA GLY A 93 -8.10 -14.33 15.32
C GLY A 93 -9.36 -13.50 15.61
N SER A 94 -9.34 -12.18 15.32
CA SER A 94 -10.43 -11.27 15.66
C SER A 94 -10.83 -10.39 14.48
N LEU A 95 -12.08 -10.53 14.04
CA LEU A 95 -12.68 -9.65 13.02
C LEU A 95 -12.77 -8.19 13.51
N ALA A 96 -12.91 -7.98 14.83
CA ALA A 96 -12.94 -6.65 15.41
C ALA A 96 -11.60 -5.93 15.25
N ALA A 97 -10.48 -6.66 15.39
CA ALA A 97 -9.14 -6.11 15.19
C ALA A 97 -8.91 -5.69 13.74
N GLY A 98 -9.31 -6.53 12.77
CA GLY A 98 -9.23 -6.18 11.35
C GLY A 98 -10.08 -4.96 10.99
N PHE A 99 -11.30 -4.85 11.53
CA PHE A 99 -12.16 -3.69 11.28
C PHE A 99 -11.63 -2.40 11.92
N GLN A 100 -10.98 -2.50 13.07
CA GLN A 100 -10.31 -1.37 13.70
C GLN A 100 -9.11 -0.91 12.88
N ASP A 101 -8.30 -1.85 12.36
CA ASP A 101 -7.20 -1.55 11.43
C ASP A 101 -7.72 -0.87 10.16
N PHE A 102 -8.83 -1.35 9.59
CA PHE A 102 -9.50 -0.73 8.44
C PHE A 102 -9.87 0.73 8.71
N LYS A 103 -10.55 1.00 9.84
CA LYS A 103 -10.95 2.37 10.22
C LYS A 103 -9.75 3.28 10.41
N MET A 104 -8.70 2.80 11.09
CA MET A 104 -7.47 3.56 11.29
C MET A 104 -6.71 3.82 9.99
N GLY A 105 -6.96 3.02 8.95
CA GLY A 105 -6.40 3.20 7.61
C GLY A 105 -7.07 4.29 6.77
N ILE A 106 -8.30 4.72 7.09
CA ILE A 106 -9.08 5.67 6.25
C ILE A 106 -8.32 6.96 5.93
N PRO A 107 -7.69 7.66 6.89
CA PRO A 107 -6.95 8.88 6.58
C PRO A 107 -5.79 8.62 5.60
N GLY A 108 -5.11 7.48 5.74
CA GLY A 108 -4.05 7.05 4.84
C GLY A 108 -4.57 6.71 3.45
N MET A 109 -5.70 6.01 3.35
CA MET A 109 -6.34 5.65 2.08
C MET A 109 -6.75 6.88 1.26
N LEU A 110 -7.29 7.91 1.92
CA LEU A 110 -7.68 9.16 1.27
C LEU A 110 -6.45 9.88 0.70
N LEU A 111 -5.41 10.04 1.52
CA LEU A 111 -4.15 10.65 1.08
C LEU A 111 -3.51 9.83 -0.04
N GLN A 112 -3.51 8.51 0.07
CA GLN A 112 -2.94 7.61 -0.93
C GLN A 112 -3.66 7.70 -2.27
N THR A 113 -4.99 7.80 -2.25
CA THR A 113 -5.78 7.95 -3.46
C THR A 113 -5.60 9.33 -4.09
N ILE A 114 -5.83 10.40 -3.33
CA ILE A 114 -5.82 11.78 -3.84
C ILE A 114 -4.39 12.23 -4.15
N GLY A 115 -3.47 12.01 -3.22
CA GLY A 115 -2.06 12.34 -3.37
C GLY A 115 -1.37 11.48 -4.42
N GLY A 116 -1.68 10.18 -4.48
CA GLY A 116 -1.13 9.29 -5.52
C GLY A 116 -1.61 9.71 -6.91
N TRP A 117 -2.90 10.03 -7.04
CA TRP A 117 -3.47 10.57 -8.28
C TRP A 117 -2.78 11.86 -8.71
N ALA A 118 -2.70 12.84 -7.81
CA ALA A 118 -2.14 14.16 -8.11
C ALA A 118 -0.66 14.04 -8.50
N LEU A 119 0.12 13.25 -7.75
CA LEU A 119 1.54 13.09 -8.00
C LEU A 119 1.81 12.37 -9.33
N ILE A 120 1.11 11.27 -9.62
CA ILE A 120 1.30 10.56 -10.89
C ILE A 120 0.83 11.42 -12.07
N LYS A 121 -0.32 12.09 -11.95
CA LYS A 121 -0.93 12.85 -13.05
C LYS A 121 -0.23 14.18 -13.35
N PHE A 122 0.18 14.93 -12.34
CA PHE A 122 0.74 16.28 -12.54
C PHE A 122 2.27 16.33 -12.51
N VAL A 123 2.91 15.45 -11.72
CA VAL A 123 4.37 15.49 -11.53
C VAL A 123 5.07 14.50 -12.46
N LEU A 124 4.53 13.28 -12.57
CA LEU A 124 5.20 12.18 -13.27
C LEU A 124 4.74 11.99 -14.72
N ASN A 125 3.65 12.63 -15.15
CA ASN A 125 3.14 12.61 -16.53
C ASN A 125 3.48 13.91 -17.31
N LYS A 126 4.55 14.60 -16.91
CA LYS A 126 5.25 15.54 -17.80
C LYS A 126 6.14 14.77 -18.77
#